data_AF-A0A183T8Z6-F1
#
_entry.id   AF-A0A183T8Z6-F1
#
_cell.length_a   1.000
_cell.length_b   1.000
_cell.length_c   1.000
_cell.angle_alpha   90.00
_cell.angle_beta   90.00
_cell.angle_gamma   90.00
#
_symmetry.space_group_name_H-M   'P 1'
#
loop_
_entity.id
_entity.type
_entity.pdbx_description
1 polymer ?
#
loop_
_entity_poly.entity_id
_entity_poly.type
_entity_poly.pdbx_seq_one_letter_code
_entity_poly.pdbx_strand_id
1 'polypeptide(L)' 'MALVARELARYKVDIAALSETQFSEQGQLEEVGAGYTFFWSGRQKAERRDAGVAFAIPNDIVGRLPCLRRVLMIT' A
#
# COMPACT_ATOMS: atom_id res chain seq x y z
N MET A 1 2.85 -9.16 2.13
CA MET A 1 1.45 -8.74 1.87
C MET A 1 0.69 -9.75 0.99
N ALA A 2 1.32 -10.86 0.60
CA ALA A 2 0.78 -12.02 -0.13
C ALA A 2 -0.69 -12.37 0.14
N LEU A 3 -1.08 -12.60 1.40
CA LEU A 3 -2.45 -12.99 1.74
C LEU A 3 -3.46 -11.87 1.41
N VAL A 4 -3.10 -10.63 1.73
CA VAL A 4 -3.93 -9.45 1.43
C VAL A 4 -4.07 -9.32 -0.09
N ALA A 5 -2.98 -9.42 -0.86
CA ALA A 5 -3.04 -9.37 -2.32
C ALA A 5 -3.95 -10.46 -2.91
N ARG A 6 -3.85 -11.68 -2.38
CA ARG A 6 -4.69 -12.80 -2.79
C ARG A 6 -6.17 -12.57 -2.49
N GLU A 7 -6.51 -12.01 -1.34
CA GLU A 7 -7.89 -11.66 -0.99
C GLU A 7 -8.43 -10.50 -1.85
N LEU A 8 -7.62 -9.46 -2.08
CA LEU A 8 -8.00 -8.35 -2.95
C LEU A 8 -8.26 -8.82 -4.38
N ALA A 9 -7.42 -9.72 -4.90
CA ALA A 9 -7.61 -10.34 -6.21
C ALA A 9 -8.89 -11.18 -6.27
N ARG A 10 -9.23 -11.91 -5.20
CA ARG A 10 -10.47 -12.73 -5.11
C ARG A 10 -11.73 -11.88 -5.20
N TYR A 11 -11.72 -10.73 -4.52
CA TYR A 11 -12.86 -9.82 -4.49
C TYR A 11 -12.81 -8.75 -5.58
N LYS A 12 -11.79 -8.75 -6.46
CA LYS A 12 -11.59 -7.75 -7.52
C LYS A 12 -11.61 -6.32 -6.97
N VAL A 13 -10.91 -6.09 -5.86
CA VAL A 13 -10.87 -4.77 -5.22
C VAL A 13 -9.95 -3.85 -6.02
N ASP A 14 -10.46 -2.69 -6.43
CA ASP A 14 -9.70 -1.73 -7.23
C ASP A 14 -8.69 -0.94 -6.40
N ILE A 15 -9.03 -0.54 -5.17
CA ILE A 15 -8.14 0.13 -4.22
C ILE A 15 -8.56 -0.25 -2.82
N ALA A 16 -7.62 -0.67 -1.97
CA ALA A 16 -7.87 -0.89 -0.56
C ALA A 16 -7.02 0.04 0.30
N ALA A 17 -7.62 0.64 1.33
CA ALA A 17 -6.92 1.32 2.41
C ALA A 17 -6.80 0.36 3.61
N LEU A 18 -5.63 0.32 4.23
CA LEU A 18 -5.25 -0.53 5.34
C LEU A 18 -4.82 0.37 6.51
N SER A 19 -5.55 0.34 7.62
CA SER A 19 -5.40 1.32 8.71
C SER A 19 -4.54 0.87 9.89
N GLU A 20 -3.97 -0.33 9.84
CA GLU A 20 -3.17 -0.91 10.93
C GLU A 20 -1.84 -1.47 10.42
N THR A 21 -1.06 -0.64 9.74
CA THR A 21 0.29 -1.06 9.34
C THR A 21 1.32 -0.58 10.35
N GLN A 22 2.01 -1.52 11.01
CA GLN A 22 3.14 -1.23 11.91
C GLN A 22 4.42 -0.87 11.14
N PHE A 23 4.28 -0.37 9.90
CA PHE A 23 5.42 0.00 9.07
C PHE A 23 5.86 1.41 9.45
N SER A 24 7.14 1.52 9.82
CA SER A 24 7.80 2.80 10.01
C SER A 24 8.26 3.36 8.67
N GLU A 25 8.25 4.69 8.54
CA GLU A 25 8.70 5.43 7.34
C GLU A 25 7.83 5.17 6.10
N GLN A 26 8.14 5.86 5.00
CA GLN A 26 7.43 5.72 3.74
C GLN A 26 8.04 4.59 2.91
N GLY A 27 7.21 3.79 2.25
CA GLY A 27 7.70 2.68 1.45
C GLY A 27 6.70 2.16 0.44
N GLN A 28 7.19 1.25 -0.40
CA GLN A 28 6.38 0.47 -1.32
C GLN A 28 6.86 -0.98 -1.36
N LEU A 29 5.94 -1.90 -1.63
CA LEU A 29 6.22 -3.33 -1.78
C LEU A 29 5.43 -3.86 -2.96
N GLU A 30 6.13 -4.36 -3.96
CA GLU A 30 5.54 -5.15 -5.04
C GLU A 30 5.96 -6.61 -4.83
N GLU A 31 4.97 -7.49 -4.71
CA GLU A 31 5.22 -8.92 -4.62
C GLU A 31 5.02 -9.54 -6.01
N VAL A 32 6.06 -10.21 -6.52
CA VAL A 32 6.06 -10.78 -7.88
C VAL A 32 4.90 -11.75 -8.04
N GLY A 33 4.04 -11.50 -9.03
CA GLY A 33 2.88 -12.34 -9.34
C GLY A 33 1.65 -12.11 -8.44
N ALA A 34 1.71 -11.18 -7.48
CA ALA A 34 0.58 -10.86 -6.60
C ALA A 34 -0.46 -9.93 -7.25
N GLY A 35 -0.09 -9.20 -8.30
CA GLY A 35 -0.98 -8.31 -9.05
C GLY A 35 -1.30 -6.98 -8.37
N TYR A 36 -0.75 -6.72 -7.17
CA TYR A 36 -0.92 -5.49 -6.41
C TYR A 36 0.42 -4.95 -5.92
N THR A 37 0.53 -3.62 -5.92
CA THR A 37 1.59 -2.85 -5.29
C THR A 37 1.04 -2.23 -4.01
N PHE A 38 1.77 -2.39 -2.93
CA PHE A 38 1.45 -1.81 -1.64
C PHE A 38 2.28 -0.56 -1.41
N PHE A 39 1.67 0.45 -0.83
CA PHE A 39 2.30 1.71 -0.41
C PHE A 39 1.97 1.93 1.05
N TRP A 40 2.88 2.53 1.81
CA TRP A 40 2.58 2.93 3.19
C TRP A 40 3.34 4.18 3.58
N SER A 41 2.80 4.89 4.56
CA SER A 41 3.48 5.94 5.30
C SER A 41 3.27 5.72 6.81
N GLY A 42 4.38 5.71 7.54
CA GLY A 42 4.41 5.73 9.00
C GLY A 42 5.12 6.97 9.54
N ARG A 43 4.84 7.38 10.79
CA ARG A 43 5.55 8.49 11.44
C ARG A 43 6.88 7.99 12.02
N GLN A 44 7.91 8.84 12.05
CA GLN A 44 9.17 8.50 12.70
C GLN A 44 8.92 8.14 14.18
N LYS A 45 9.64 7.11 14.63
CA LYS A 45 9.62 6.34 15.89
C LYS A 45 9.41 7.08 17.24
N ALA A 46 9.24 8.40 17.27
CA ALA A 46 9.12 9.21 18.49
C ALA A 46 7.68 9.28 19.07
N GLU A 47 6.64 8.94 18.31
CA GLU A 47 5.24 8.97 18.78
C GLU A 47 4.69 7.55 19.00
N ARG A 48 4.27 7.26 20.23
CA ARG A 48 3.86 5.92 20.69
C ARG A 48 2.51 5.40 20.13
N ARG A 49 2.03 5.93 19.00
CA ARG A 49 0.76 5.53 18.37
C ARG A 49 0.91 5.49 16.85
N ASP A 50 1.62 4.48 16.36
CA ASP A 50 1.89 4.28 14.94
C ASP A 50 0.76 3.43 14.32
N ALA A 51 -0.36 4.09 13.99
CA ALA A 51 -1.33 3.54 13.07
C ALA A 51 -0.94 4.02 11.66
N GLY A 52 0.10 3.42 11.09
CA GLY A 52 0.53 3.72 9.72
C GLY A 52 -0.58 3.35 8.74
N VAL A 53 -0.86 4.23 7.78
CA VAL A 53 -1.83 3.97 6.71
C VAL A 53 -1.09 3.35 5.54
N ALA A 54 -1.64 2.27 5.01
CA ALA A 54 -1.17 1.67 3.78
C ALA A 54 -2.29 1.57 2.76
N PHE A 55 -1.90 1.50 1.49
CA PHE A 55 -2.80 1.31 0.38
C PHE A 55 -2.34 0.13 -0.47
N ALA A 56 -3.29 -0.59 -1.05
CA ALA A 56 -3.05 -1.63 -2.04
C ALA A 56 -3.69 -1.22 -3.36
N ILE A 57 -2.89 -1.17 -4.43
CA ILE A 57 -3.32 -0.75 -5.77
C ILE A 57 -2.91 -1.83 -6.79
N PRO A 58 -3.80 -2.27 -7.69
CA PRO A 58 -3.49 -3.14 -8.80
C PRO A 58 -2.35 -2.62 -9.68
N ASN A 59 -1.48 -3.54 -10.13
CA ASN A 59 -0.29 -3.19 -10.92
C ASN A 59 -0.62 -2.56 -12.28
N ASP A 60 -1.76 -2.91 -12.87
CA ASP A 60 -2.26 -2.33 -14.13
C ASP A 60 -2.65 -0.85 -13.95
N ILE A 61 -3.19 -0.47 -12.80
CA ILE A 61 -3.50 0.92 -12.45
C ILE A 61 -2.21 1.70 -12.18
N VAL A 62 -1.28 1.13 -11.42
CA VAL A 62 0.02 1.74 -11.13
C VAL A 62 0.81 2.01 -12.42
N GLY A 63 0.81 1.07 -13.37
CA GLY A 63 1.48 1.23 -14.67
C GLY A 63 0.84 2.28 -15.58
N ARG A 64 -0.47 2.54 -15.43
CA ARG A 64 -1.22 3.52 -16.24
C ARG A 64 -1.19 4.94 -15.66
N LEU A 65 -0.86 5.09 -14.38
CA LEU A 65 -0.89 6.37 -13.66
C LEU A 65 0.49 6.63 -13.02
N PRO A 66 1.49 7.10 -13.80
CA PRO A 66 2.82 7.39 -13.26
C PRO A 66 2.82 8.44 -12.13
N CYS A 67 1.77 9.26 -12.03
CA CYS A 67 1.58 10.25 -10.97
C CYS A 67 1.11 9.64 -9.63
N LEU A 68 0.50 8.46 -9.62
CA LEU A 68 -0.05 7.83 -8.40
C LEU A 68 1.04 7.54 -7.36
N ARG A 69 2.22 7.12 -7.83
CA ARG A 69 3.41 6.88 -7.00
C ARG A 69 3.82 8.10 -6.20
N ARG A 70 3.52 9.31 -6.69
CA ARG A 70 3.86 10.57 -6.02
C ARG A 70 2.78 11.01 -5.04
N VAL A 71 1.50 10.83 -5.36
CA VAL A 71 0.37 11.35 -4.55
C VAL A 71 0.17 10.55 -3.27
N LEU A 72 0.33 9.22 -3.33
CA LEU A 72 0.12 8.34 -2.18
C LEU A 72 1.24 8.41 -1.12
N MET A 73 2.35 9.08 -1.44
CA MET A 73 3.52 9.25 -0.56
C MET A 73 3.55 10.61 0.15
N ILE A 74 2.52 11.45 0.03
CA ILE A 74 2.52 12.83 0.59
C ILE A 74 1.68 12.96 1.88
N THR A 75 0.95 11.92 2.29
CA THR A 75 0.11 11.94 3.50
C THR A 75 0.78 11.29 4.71
#